data_AF-A0A6B9TM52-F1
#
_entry.id   AF-A0A6B9TM52-F1
#
_cell.length_a   1.000
_cell.length_b   1.000
_cell.length_c   1.000
_cell.angle_alpha   90.00
_cell.angle_beta   90.00
_cell.angle_gamma   90.00
#
_symmetry.space_group_name_H-M   'P 1'
#
loop_
_entity.id
_entity.type
_entity.pdbx_description
1 polymer ?
#
loop_
_entity_poly.entity_id
_entity_poly.type
_entity_poly.pdbx_seq_one_letter_code
_entity_poly.pdbx_strand_id
1 'polypeptide(L)'
;MKFNGVNVSRLYLVNGTPRIIEGDPDSDIVAFALLQRNRTVILQRKYEGSMFVRLVLLGDGGGVFRAVMRSGDVTVWEPIHEEKTK
;
A
#
# COMPACT_ATOMS: atom_id res chain seq x y z
N MET A 1 11.34 7.91 -13.66
CA MET A 1 11.09 6.60 -14.32
C MET A 1 9.69 6.63 -14.90
N LYS A 2 9.46 6.08 -16.10
CA LYS A 2 8.10 5.94 -16.65
C LYS A 2 7.54 4.54 -16.37
N PHE A 3 6.38 4.47 -15.73
CA PHE A 3 5.60 3.25 -15.58
C PHE A 3 4.31 3.39 -16.43
N ASN A 4 4.17 2.57 -17.47
CA ASN A 4 3.05 2.65 -18.42
C ASN A 4 2.78 4.08 -18.93
N GLY A 5 3.84 4.84 -19.22
CA GLY A 5 3.76 6.22 -19.71
C GLY A 5 3.63 7.29 -18.62
N VAL A 6 3.35 6.93 -17.37
CA VAL A 6 3.26 7.86 -16.24
C VAL A 6 4.62 8.04 -15.59
N ASN A 7 5.06 9.28 -15.37
CA ASN A 7 6.29 9.55 -14.63
C ASN A 7 6.02 9.41 -13.13
N VAL A 8 6.64 8.41 -12.50
CA VAL A 8 6.41 8.08 -11.08
C VAL A 8 7.67 8.29 -10.27
N SER A 9 7.49 8.71 -9.03
CA SER A 9 8.56 8.80 -8.04
C SER A 9 8.87 7.47 -7.39
N ARG A 10 7.86 6.61 -7.21
CA ARG A 10 8.03 5.23 -6.73
C ARG A 10 7.03 4.29 -7.38
N LEU A 11 7.47 3.07 -7.61
CA LEU A 11 6.63 1.94 -7.95
C LEU A 11 6.72 0.87 -6.86
N TYR A 12 5.57 0.54 -6.26
CA TYR A 12 5.40 -0.57 -5.33
C TYR A 12 4.92 -1.79 -6.11
N LEU A 13 5.75 -2.82 -6.18
CA LEU A 13 5.34 -4.14 -6.66
C LEU A 13 4.81 -4.93 -5.46
N VAL A 14 3.49 -5.10 -5.37
CA VAL A 14 2.82 -5.72 -4.22
C VAL A 14 2.49 -7.17 -4.51
N ASN A 15 3.19 -8.07 -3.83
CA ASN A 15 2.97 -9.52 -3.83
C ASN A 15 3.48 -10.12 -2.50
N GLY A 16 2.71 -9.94 -1.42
CA GLY A 16 3.22 -10.14 -0.06
C GLY A 16 4.05 -8.91 0.36
N THR A 17 5.30 -9.12 0.79
CA THR A 17 6.19 -8.00 1.13
C THR A 17 6.46 -7.13 -0.11
N PRO A 18 6.10 -5.84 -0.10
CA PRO A 18 6.27 -4.98 -1.26
C PRO A 18 7.73 -4.78 -1.64
N ARG A 19 8.03 -4.83 -2.94
CA ARG A 19 9.32 -4.36 -3.47
C ARG A 19 9.14 -2.93 -3.99
N ILE A 20 10.05 -2.04 -3.61
CA ILE A 20 10.02 -0.64 -4.00
C ILE A 20 11.06 -0.40 -5.09
N ILE A 21 10.67 0.28 -6.16
CA ILE A 21 11.56 0.77 -7.20
C ILE A 21 11.46 2.29 -7.17
N GLU A 22 12.59 2.94 -6.89
CA GLU A 22 12.70 4.40 -6.93
C GLU A 22 12.70 4.88 -8.38
N GLY A 23 12.01 6.00 -8.60
CA GLY A 23 11.79 6.60 -9.91
C GLY A 23 12.33 8.01 -9.97
N ASP A 24 11.53 8.92 -10.52
CA ASP A 24 11.89 10.35 -10.60
C ASP A 24 11.58 11.04 -9.27
N PRO A 25 12.58 11.51 -8.51
CA PRO A 25 12.37 12.13 -7.20
C PRO A 25 11.46 13.37 -7.26
N ASP A 26 11.41 14.06 -8.40
CA ASP A 26 10.63 15.29 -8.59
C ASP A 26 9.16 15.02 -8.97
N SER A 27 8.80 13.76 -9.26
CA SER A 27 7.41 13.38 -9.51
C SER A 27 6.59 13.38 -8.22
N ASP A 28 5.37 13.93 -8.26
CA ASP A 28 4.40 13.86 -7.17
C ASP A 28 3.52 12.62 -7.25
N ILE A 29 3.80 11.67 -8.15
CA ILE A 29 2.99 10.48 -8.39
C ILE A 29 3.70 9.22 -7.87
N VAL A 30 2.93 8.33 -7.24
CA VAL A 30 3.37 6.98 -6.89
C VAL A 30 2.41 5.95 -7.47
N ALA A 31 2.94 4.77 -7.81
CA ALA A 31 2.16 3.67 -8.37
C ALA A 31 2.27 2.41 -7.52
N PHE A 32 1.18 1.67 -7.41
CA PHE A 32 1.07 0.38 -6.74
C PHE A 32 0.59 -0.66 -7.75
N ALA A 33 1.45 -1.59 -8.14
CA ALA A 33 1.09 -2.75 -8.95
C ALA A 33 0.71 -3.91 -8.02
N LEU A 34 -0.59 -4.19 -7.91
CA LEU A 34 -1.16 -5.27 -7.11
C LEU A 34 -1.16 -6.57 -7.91
N LEU A 35 -0.05 -7.31 -7.88
CA LEU A 35 0.19 -8.41 -8.81
C LEU A 35 -0.80 -9.56 -8.65
N GLN A 36 -1.20 -9.88 -7.41
CA GLN A 36 -2.20 -10.93 -7.13
C GLN A 36 -3.62 -10.56 -7.57
N ARG A 37 -3.89 -9.26 -7.77
CA ARG A 37 -5.22 -8.74 -8.12
C ARG A 37 -5.31 -8.26 -9.56
N ASN A 38 -4.21 -8.28 -10.30
CA ASN A 38 -4.08 -7.72 -11.64
C ASN A 38 -4.61 -6.27 -11.73
N ARG A 39 -4.25 -5.42 -10.78
CA ARG A 39 -4.69 -4.02 -10.70
C ARG A 39 -3.51 -3.10 -10.46
N THR A 40 -3.59 -1.89 -11.00
CA THR A 40 -2.67 -0.80 -10.67
C THR A 40 -3.44 0.35 -10.07
N VAL A 41 -2.93 0.90 -8.96
CA VAL A 41 -3.44 2.14 -8.37
C VAL A 41 -2.37 3.20 -8.47
N ILE A 42 -2.75 4.39 -8.92
CA ILE A 42 -1.88 5.57 -9.02
C ILE A 42 -2.46 6.66 -8.13
N LEU A 43 -1.61 7.30 -7.33
CA LEU A 43 -2.03 8.35 -6.40
C LEU A 43 -0.94 9.41 -6.23
N GLN A 44 -1.34 10.59 -5.78
CA GLN A 44 -0.38 11.63 -5.39
C GLN A 44 0.39 11.20 -4.15
N ARG A 45 1.69 11.49 -4.11
CA ARG A 45 2.64 11.11 -3.05
C ARG A 45 2.19 11.51 -1.66
N LYS A 46 1.45 12.62 -1.52
CA LYS A 46 0.85 13.06 -0.25
C LYS A 46 -0.09 12.02 0.39
N TYR A 47 -0.64 11.09 -0.39
CA TYR A 47 -1.50 10.00 0.09
C TYR A 47 -0.77 8.68 0.32
N GLU A 48 0.54 8.60 0.02
CA GLU A 48 1.36 7.38 0.15
C GLU A 48 1.32 6.81 1.58
N GLY A 49 1.26 7.67 2.59
CA GLY A 49 1.17 7.27 4.00
C GLY A 49 -0.26 7.06 4.52
N SER A 50 -1.30 7.17 3.67
CA SER A 50 -2.69 7.10 4.12
C SER A 50 -3.10 5.72 4.61
N MET A 51 -4.11 5.66 5.48
CA MET A 51 -4.68 4.39 5.94
C MET A 51 -5.28 3.57 4.80
N PHE A 52 -5.75 4.22 3.73
CA PHE A 52 -6.17 3.51 2.52
C PHE A 52 -5.01 2.71 1.91
N VAL A 53 -3.82 3.32 1.78
CA VAL A 53 -2.63 2.61 1.26
C VAL A 53 -2.26 1.45 2.18
N ARG A 54 -2.18 1.68 3.49
CA ARG A 54 -1.80 0.65 4.48
C ARG A 54 -2.76 -0.54 4.52
N LEU A 55 -4.07 -0.28 4.52
CA LEU A 55 -5.10 -1.32 4.68
C LEU A 55 -5.48 -2.01 3.37
N VAL A 56 -5.54 -1.26 2.26
CA VAL A 56 -6.13 -1.76 1.00
C VAL A 56 -5.05 -2.15 -0.01
N LEU A 57 -3.96 -1.38 -0.11
CA LEU A 57 -2.94 -1.58 -1.13
C LEU A 57 -1.79 -2.44 -0.62
N LEU A 58 -1.20 -2.10 0.55
CA LEU A 58 -0.08 -2.82 1.13
C LEU A 58 -0.52 -4.00 1.99
N GLY A 59 -1.67 -3.88 2.64
CA GLY A 59 -2.19 -4.93 3.52
C GLY A 59 -1.32 -5.18 4.75
N ASP A 60 -0.59 -4.16 5.21
CA ASP A 60 0.30 -4.21 6.38
C ASP A 60 -0.36 -3.71 7.67
N GLY A 61 -1.57 -3.12 7.57
CA GLY A 61 -2.29 -2.57 8.72
C GLY A 61 -1.64 -1.33 9.34
N GLY A 62 -0.54 -0.84 8.77
CA GLY A 62 0.25 0.27 9.28
C GLY A 62 0.81 0.07 10.70
N GLY A 63 0.85 -1.17 11.20
CA GLY A 63 1.20 -1.47 12.59
C GLY A 63 0.15 -1.05 13.63
N VAL A 64 -1.01 -0.54 13.19
CA VAL A 64 -2.11 -0.08 14.06
C VAL A 64 -3.31 -1.01 13.98
N PHE A 65 -3.47 -1.73 12.86
CA PHE A 65 -4.55 -2.68 12.65
C PHE A 65 -3.99 -4.07 12.38
N ARG A 66 -4.68 -5.09 12.89
CA ARG A 66 -4.46 -6.49 12.50
C ARG A 66 -5.64 -6.99 11.67
N ALA A 67 -5.35 -7.78 10.64
CA ALA A 67 -6.38 -8.39 9.83
C ALA A 67 -6.95 -9.61 10.57
N VAL A 68 -8.26 -9.62 10.80
CA VAL A 68 -8.97 -10.72 11.49
C VAL A 68 -9.63 -11.69 10.52
N MET A 69 -9.90 -11.23 9.30
CA MET A 69 -10.53 -12.03 8.26
C MET A 69 -10.08 -11.56 6.89
N ARG A 70 -9.83 -12.51 5.99
CA ARG A 70 -9.62 -12.26 4.55
C ARG A 70 -10.55 -13.17 3.77
N SER A 71 -11.38 -12.59 2.90
CA SER A 71 -12.28 -13.34 2.02
C SER A 71 -12.35 -12.63 0.67
N GLY A 72 -11.70 -13.21 -0.34
CA GLY A 72 -11.60 -12.61 -1.67
C GLY A 72 -11.01 -11.21 -1.63
N ASP A 73 -11.76 -10.23 -2.14
CA ASP A 73 -11.39 -8.81 -2.18
C ASP A 73 -11.62 -8.07 -0.84
N VAL A 74 -12.20 -8.73 0.17
CA VAL A 74 -12.54 -8.13 1.46
C VAL A 74 -11.54 -8.53 2.54
N THR A 75 -11.03 -7.54 3.27
CA THR A 75 -10.26 -7.74 4.49
C THR A 75 -10.95 -6.99 5.62
N VAL A 76 -11.21 -7.68 6.74
CA VAL A 76 -11.68 -7.06 7.97
C VAL A 76 -10.49 -6.80 8.86
N TRP A 77 -10.41 -5.56 9.35
CA TRP A 77 -9.32 -5.04 10.16
C TRP A 77 -9.86 -4.62 11.52
N GLU A 78 -9.13 -4.94 12.58
CA GLU A 78 -9.41 -4.43 13.92
C GLU A 78 -8.19 -3.67 14.47
N PRO A 79 -8.41 -2.60 15.26
CA PRO A 79 -7.33 -1.90 15.93
C PRO A 79 -6.56 -2.85 16.87
N ILE A 80 -5.24 -2.67 16.93
CA ILE A 80 -4.41 -3.34 17.93
C ILE A 80 -4.55 -2.53 19.23
N HIS A 81 -5.15 -3.14 20.25
CA HIS A 81 -5.13 -2.61 21.60
C HIS A 81 -3.89 -3.12 22.33
N GLU A 82 -2.95 -2.24 22.63
CA GLU A 82 -1.94 -2.54 23.64
C GLU A 82 -2.63 -2.49 25.01
N GLU A 83 -2.94 -3.64 25.59
CA GLU A 83 -3.17 -3.69 27.03
C GLU A 83 -1.88 -3.20 27.71
N LYS A 84 -1.93 -1.99 28.28
CA LYS A 84 -0.91 -1.58 29.22
C LYS A 84 -0.97 -2.54 30.40
N THR A 85 -0.08 -3.52 30.42
CA THR A 85 0.22 -4.28 31.63
C THR A 85 0.63 -3.27 32.70
N LYS A 86 -0.27 -3.05 33.66
CA LYS A 86 0.01 -2.36 34.91
C LYS A 86 0.67 -3.33 35.88
#